data_AF-A0AA40RUD0-F1
#
_entry.id   AF-A0AA40RUD0-F1
#
_cell.length_a   1.000
_cell.length_b   1.000
_cell.length_c   1.000
_cell.angle_alpha   90.00
_cell.angle_beta   90.00
_cell.angle_gamma   90.00
#
_symmetry.space_group_name_H-M   'P 1'
#
loop_
_entity.id
_entity.type
_entity.pdbx_description
1 polymer ?
#
loop_
_entity_poly.entity_id
_entity_poly.type
_entity_poly.pdbx_seq_one_letter_code
_entity_poly.pdbx_strand_id
1 'polypeptide(L)'
;MKTFEAWCKEFHACQAELNAHLSSDQGVEISKKVKHVDIFIYGDLDNYLMQALADEHIASLQEQTLEFLQKYQAFKIKNEELDQARYQAFCEALGQLGRELGVEYQVNTSGPLDQRIADVLTKGDLLRKTLLDGFGYVDLLNHESSFSKGFFTVTGLTKIKLYNDLKLCSQIREGGIRISAEERVRLGFHQE
;
A
#
# COMPACT_ATOMS: atom_id res chain seq x y z
N MET A 1 -20.35 3.05 -7.29
CA MET A 1 -18.97 3.17 -6.79
C MET A 1 -18.72 2.00 -5.83
N LYS A 2 -17.56 1.32 -5.89
CA LYS A 2 -17.24 0.21 -4.96
C LYS A 2 -17.04 0.75 -3.53
N THR A 3 -17.37 -0.04 -2.52
CA THR A 3 -17.14 0.28 -1.09
C THR A 3 -15.71 -0.05 -0.66
N PHE A 4 -15.28 0.47 0.49
CA PHE A 4 -13.99 0.13 1.09
C PHE A 4 -13.82 -1.39 1.27
N GLU A 5 -14.84 -2.07 1.78
CA GLU A 5 -14.83 -3.53 1.97
C GLU A 5 -14.64 -4.30 0.66
N ALA A 6 -15.25 -3.84 -0.44
CA ALA A 6 -15.11 -4.47 -1.75
C ALA A 6 -13.66 -4.36 -2.25
N TRP A 7 -13.03 -3.20 -2.08
CA TRP A 7 -11.62 -3.01 -2.43
C TRP A 7 -10.67 -3.82 -1.53
N CYS A 8 -10.99 -3.99 -0.25
CA CYS A 8 -10.22 -4.87 0.63
C CYS A 8 -10.26 -6.32 0.13
N LYS A 9 -11.42 -6.81 -0.31
CA LYS A 9 -11.54 -8.16 -0.88
C LYS A 9 -10.67 -8.33 -2.13
N GLU A 10 -10.60 -7.31 -2.98
CA GLU A 10 -9.74 -7.32 -4.16
C GLU A 10 -8.25 -7.32 -3.79
N PHE A 11 -7.84 -6.50 -2.82
CA PHE A 11 -6.47 -6.52 -2.30
C PHE A 11 -6.09 -7.91 -1.77
N HIS A 12 -6.94 -8.54 -0.95
CA HIS A 12 -6.68 -9.86 -0.39
C HIS A 12 -6.66 -10.96 -1.46
N ALA A 13 -7.49 -10.85 -2.49
CA ALA A 13 -7.45 -11.75 -3.64
C ALA A 13 -6.11 -11.65 -4.39
N CYS A 14 -5.64 -10.43 -4.67
CA CYS A 14 -4.33 -10.21 -5.30
C CYS A 14 -3.17 -10.71 -4.42
N GLN A 15 -3.23 -10.48 -3.11
CA GLN A 15 -2.23 -10.98 -2.16
C GLN A 15 -2.22 -12.52 -2.11
N ALA A 16 -3.38 -13.16 -2.16
CA ALA A 16 -3.48 -14.61 -2.21
C ALA A 16 -2.91 -15.17 -3.51
N GLU A 17 -3.20 -14.55 -4.67
CA GLU A 17 -2.63 -14.94 -5.96
C GLU A 17 -1.10 -14.79 -5.98
N LEU A 18 -0.57 -13.68 -5.46
CA LEU A 18 0.87 -13.47 -5.32
C LEU A 18 1.52 -14.54 -4.43
N ASN A 19 0.92 -14.84 -3.28
CA ASN A 19 1.43 -15.88 -2.38
C ASN A 19 1.40 -17.27 -3.05
N ALA A 20 0.35 -17.57 -3.81
CA ALA A 20 0.25 -18.82 -4.56
C ALA A 20 1.29 -18.91 -5.68
N HIS A 21 1.54 -17.81 -6.41
CA HIS A 21 2.58 -17.72 -7.43
C HIS A 21 3.97 -17.96 -6.85
N LEU A 22 4.30 -17.29 -5.74
CA LEU A 22 5.57 -17.46 -5.03
C LEU A 22 5.77 -18.85 -4.44
N SER A 23 4.67 -19.51 -4.03
CA SER A 23 4.69 -20.86 -3.44
C SER A 23 4.57 -21.99 -4.48
N SER A 24 4.40 -21.66 -5.76
CA SER A 24 4.33 -22.65 -6.84
C SER A 24 5.63 -23.44 -6.98
N ASP A 25 5.58 -24.62 -7.62
CA ASP A 25 6.77 -25.44 -7.88
C ASP A 25 7.88 -24.63 -8.56
N GLN A 26 7.52 -23.75 -9.51
CA GLN A 26 8.43 -22.84 -10.19
C GLN A 26 9.00 -21.76 -9.25
N GLY A 27 8.18 -21.19 -8.36
CA GLY A 27 8.64 -20.23 -7.36
C GLY A 27 9.59 -20.85 -6.33
N VAL A 28 9.34 -22.10 -5.95
CA VAL A 28 10.22 -22.89 -5.09
C VAL A 28 11.53 -23.23 -5.81
N GLU A 29 11.48 -23.60 -7.08
CA GLU A 29 12.65 -23.89 -7.92
C GLU A 29 13.55 -22.64 -8.06
N ILE A 30 12.96 -21.49 -8.39
CA ILE A 30 13.66 -20.21 -8.53
C ILE A 30 14.27 -19.73 -7.20
N SER A 31 13.50 -19.78 -6.10
CA SER A 31 13.96 -19.30 -4.79
C SER A 31 15.07 -20.16 -4.19
N LYS A 32 15.00 -21.49 -4.38
CA LYS A 32 15.99 -22.40 -3.84
C LYS A 32 17.28 -22.44 -4.68
N LYS A 33 17.28 -21.96 -5.93
CA LYS A 33 18.40 -22.08 -6.89
C LYS A 33 18.92 -23.53 -7.08
N VAL A 34 18.18 -24.53 -6.58
CA VAL A 34 18.70 -25.88 -6.29
C VAL A 34 19.05 -26.68 -7.55
N LYS A 35 18.48 -26.35 -8.72
CA LYS A 35 18.79 -27.02 -9.99
C LYS A 35 19.74 -26.26 -10.91
N HIS A 36 20.21 -25.08 -10.50
CA HIS A 36 21.00 -24.23 -11.39
C HIS A 36 22.46 -24.14 -10.99
N VAL A 37 22.91 -24.91 -9.98
CA VAL A 37 24.33 -24.94 -9.63
C VAL A 37 25.16 -25.41 -10.83
N ASP A 38 24.75 -26.46 -11.54
CA ASP A 38 25.45 -26.93 -12.74
C ASP A 38 25.32 -25.94 -13.93
N ILE A 39 24.20 -25.21 -14.05
CA ILE A 39 23.97 -24.18 -15.08
C ILE A 39 24.77 -22.90 -14.80
N PHE A 40 24.86 -22.48 -13.54
CA PHE A 40 25.68 -21.34 -13.09
C PHE A 40 27.17 -21.69 -13.19
N ILE A 41 27.56 -22.90 -12.78
CA ILE A 41 28.92 -23.41 -12.98
C ILE A 41 29.22 -23.45 -14.48
N TYR A 42 28.34 -23.99 -15.33
CA TYR A 42 28.53 -23.97 -16.78
C TYR A 42 28.63 -22.56 -17.39
N GLY A 43 27.88 -21.58 -16.86
CA GLY A 43 28.00 -20.18 -17.25
C GLY A 43 29.27 -19.47 -16.75
N ASP A 44 29.83 -19.92 -15.62
CA ASP A 44 31.05 -19.39 -14.97
C ASP A 44 32.33 -20.17 -15.34
N LEU A 45 32.23 -21.34 -15.98
CA LEU A 45 33.37 -22.15 -16.38
C LEU A 45 34.12 -21.46 -17.51
N ASP A 46 35.34 -21.01 -17.22
CA ASP A 46 36.30 -20.60 -18.23
C ASP A 46 36.48 -21.71 -19.29
N ASN A 47 36.64 -21.30 -20.55
CA ASN A 47 36.73 -22.15 -21.76
C ASN A 47 37.64 -23.40 -21.64
N TYR A 48 38.57 -23.45 -20.68
CA TYR A 48 39.47 -24.58 -20.44
C TYR A 48 38.81 -25.80 -19.78
N LEU A 49 37.77 -25.63 -18.95
CA LEU A 49 37.03 -26.76 -18.35
C LEU A 49 35.93 -27.31 -19.27
N MET A 50 35.42 -26.47 -20.16
CA MET A 50 34.45 -26.86 -21.19
C MET A 50 35.01 -27.91 -22.16
N GLN A 51 36.32 -27.90 -22.43
CA GLN A 51 37.00 -28.88 -23.29
C GLN A 51 37.03 -30.31 -22.72
N ALA A 52 36.77 -30.49 -21.42
CA ALA A 52 36.72 -31.79 -20.77
C ALA A 52 35.33 -32.44 -20.77
N LEU A 53 34.29 -31.71 -21.20
CA LEU A 53 32.93 -32.21 -21.34
C LEU A 53 32.71 -32.75 -22.76
N ALA A 54 31.92 -33.82 -22.88
CA ALA A 54 31.51 -34.30 -24.20
C ALA A 54 30.56 -33.28 -24.86
N ASP A 55 30.68 -33.09 -26.18
CA ASP A 55 29.88 -32.12 -26.95
C ASP A 55 28.36 -32.29 -26.75
N GLU A 56 27.89 -33.52 -26.60
CA GLU A 56 26.48 -33.84 -26.31
C GLU A 56 26.03 -33.30 -24.94
N HIS A 57 26.93 -33.30 -23.97
CA HIS A 57 26.67 -32.79 -22.63
C HIS A 57 26.63 -31.26 -22.61
N ILE A 58 27.51 -30.62 -23.38
CA ILE A 58 27.54 -29.16 -23.58
C ILE A 58 26.22 -28.70 -24.24
N ALA A 59 25.78 -29.38 -25.31
CA ALA A 59 24.53 -29.05 -25.99
C ALA A 59 23.31 -29.20 -25.06
N SER A 60 23.25 -30.28 -24.27
CA SER A 60 22.18 -30.48 -23.27
C SER A 60 22.17 -29.37 -22.20
N LEU A 61 23.34 -28.92 -21.72
CA LEU A 61 23.42 -27.85 -20.73
C LEU A 61 22.97 -26.49 -21.30
N GLN A 62 23.29 -26.21 -22.58
CA GLN A 62 22.83 -24.98 -23.25
C GLN A 62 21.31 -24.95 -23.40
N GLU A 63 20.69 -26.04 -23.81
CA GLU A 63 19.24 -26.14 -23.97
C GLU A 63 18.52 -25.94 -22.61
N GLN A 64 18.98 -26.62 -21.57
CA GLN A 64 18.44 -26.48 -20.21
C GLN A 64 18.62 -25.07 -19.65
N THR A 65 19.74 -24.41 -19.96
CA THR A 65 20.00 -23.01 -19.57
C THR A 65 18.99 -22.07 -20.22
N LEU A 66 18.76 -22.23 -21.53
CA LEU A 66 17.81 -21.39 -22.27
C LEU A 66 16.38 -21.57 -21.77
N GLU A 67 15.94 -22.82 -21.57
CA GLU A 67 14.61 -23.13 -21.04
C GLU A 67 14.43 -22.53 -19.64
N PHE A 68 15.44 -22.65 -18.78
CA PHE A 68 15.40 -22.05 -17.46
C PHE A 68 15.31 -20.52 -17.51
N LEU A 69 16.12 -19.85 -18.33
CA LEU A 69 16.08 -18.39 -18.45
C LEU A 69 14.71 -17.89 -18.92
N GLN A 70 14.08 -18.59 -19.87
CA GLN A 70 12.72 -18.26 -20.30
C GLN A 70 11.69 -18.40 -19.17
N LYS A 71 11.73 -19.51 -18.43
CA LYS A 71 10.87 -19.73 -17.26
C LYS A 71 11.11 -18.68 -16.17
N TYR A 72 12.37 -18.35 -15.89
CA TYR A 72 12.72 -17.32 -14.92
C TYR A 72 12.20 -15.94 -15.32
N GLN A 73 12.36 -15.55 -16.59
CA GLN A 73 11.84 -14.28 -17.09
C GLN A 73 10.32 -14.21 -17.00
N ALA A 74 9.61 -15.26 -17.43
CA ALA A 74 8.16 -15.32 -17.35
C ALA A 74 7.66 -15.23 -15.89
N PHE A 75 8.34 -15.93 -14.96
CA PHE A 75 8.03 -15.86 -13.54
C PHE A 75 8.21 -14.45 -12.97
N LYS A 76 9.31 -13.78 -13.34
CA LYS A 76 9.61 -12.42 -12.91
C LYS A 76 8.56 -11.42 -13.40
N ILE A 77 8.20 -11.48 -14.68
CA ILE A 77 7.17 -10.62 -15.28
C ILE A 77 5.85 -10.81 -14.53
N LYS A 78 5.40 -12.05 -14.35
CA LYS A 78 4.15 -12.33 -13.64
C LYS A 78 4.20 -11.87 -12.18
N ASN A 79 5.35 -11.99 -11.51
CA ASN A 79 5.51 -11.48 -10.14
C ASN A 79 5.35 -9.95 -10.09
N GLU A 80 6.01 -9.22 -11.00
CA GLU A 80 5.90 -7.76 -11.09
C GLU A 80 4.46 -7.31 -11.38
N GLU A 81 3.75 -8.00 -12.28
CA GLU A 81 2.34 -7.75 -12.57
C GLU A 81 1.44 -7.92 -11.33
N LEU A 82 1.63 -9.01 -10.59
CA LEU A 82 0.85 -9.30 -9.37
C LEU A 82 1.14 -8.31 -8.26
N ASP A 83 2.41 -7.92 -8.07
CA ASP A 83 2.79 -6.91 -7.10
C ASP A 83 2.19 -5.54 -7.46
N GLN A 84 2.21 -5.16 -8.74
CA GLN A 84 1.59 -3.92 -9.21
C GLN A 84 0.07 -3.93 -9.00
N ALA A 85 -0.60 -5.02 -9.35
CA ALA A 85 -2.05 -5.18 -9.16
C ALA A 85 -2.43 -5.09 -7.67
N ARG A 86 -1.68 -5.76 -6.81
CA ARG A 86 -1.84 -5.71 -5.35
C ARG A 86 -1.67 -4.28 -4.81
N TYR A 87 -0.60 -3.59 -5.23
CA TYR A 87 -0.34 -2.21 -4.81
C TYR A 87 -1.43 -1.25 -5.27
N GLN A 88 -1.93 -1.43 -6.50
CA GLN A 88 -3.04 -0.63 -7.02
C GLN A 88 -4.32 -0.86 -6.20
N ALA A 89 -4.70 -2.12 -5.94
CA ALA A 89 -5.86 -2.44 -5.11
C ALA A 89 -5.75 -1.84 -3.70
N PHE A 90 -4.56 -1.87 -3.11
CA PHE A 90 -4.27 -1.22 -1.83
C PHE A 90 -4.51 0.30 -1.89
N CYS A 91 -3.99 0.98 -2.92
CA CYS A 91 -4.17 2.42 -3.11
C CYS A 91 -5.65 2.79 -3.30
N GLU A 92 -6.39 2.02 -4.09
CA GLU A 92 -7.82 2.21 -4.30
C GLU A 92 -8.63 2.01 -3.01
N ALA A 93 -8.30 0.96 -2.23
CA ALA A 93 -8.90 0.73 -0.92
C ALA A 93 -8.67 1.90 0.03
N LEU A 94 -7.42 2.38 0.15
CA LEU A 94 -7.11 3.54 0.99
C LEU A 94 -7.83 4.81 0.52
N GLY A 95 -7.87 5.06 -0.79
CA GLY A 95 -8.58 6.21 -1.35
C GLY A 95 -10.08 6.15 -1.06
N GLN A 96 -10.68 4.96 -1.15
CA GLN A 96 -12.08 4.76 -0.84
C GLN A 96 -12.37 4.93 0.65
N LEU A 97 -11.52 4.39 1.53
CA LEU A 97 -11.61 4.61 2.98
C LEU A 97 -11.56 6.10 3.32
N GLY A 98 -10.64 6.85 2.69
CA GLY A 98 -10.56 8.30 2.84
C GLY A 98 -11.85 9.02 2.46
N ARG A 99 -12.46 8.63 1.33
CA ARG A 99 -13.76 9.19 0.89
C ARG A 99 -14.88 8.91 1.89
N GLU A 100 -14.99 7.67 2.35
CA GLU A 100 -16.03 7.26 3.31
C GLU A 100 -15.89 8.00 4.65
N LEU A 101 -14.67 8.16 5.15
CA LEU A 101 -14.42 8.94 6.36
C LEU A 101 -14.59 10.45 6.15
N GLY A 102 -14.38 10.95 4.93
CA GLY A 102 -14.72 12.32 4.57
C GLY A 102 -16.22 12.60 4.67
N VAL A 103 -17.06 11.64 4.22
CA VAL A 103 -18.52 11.73 4.39
C VAL A 103 -18.90 11.67 5.87
N GLU A 104 -18.31 10.72 6.62
CA GLU A 104 -18.51 10.61 8.06
C GLU A 104 -18.19 11.92 8.78
N TYR A 105 -17.05 12.53 8.44
CA TYR A 105 -16.64 13.82 9.00
C TYR A 105 -17.67 14.93 8.72
N GLN A 106 -18.26 14.97 7.53
CA GLN A 106 -19.24 16.01 7.18
C GLN A 106 -20.60 15.81 7.86
N VAL A 107 -21.05 14.57 8.00
CA VAL A 107 -22.46 14.27 8.31
C VAL A 107 -22.64 13.71 9.73
N ASN A 108 -21.65 12.98 10.25
CA ASN A 108 -21.80 12.11 11.42
C ASN A 108 -20.88 12.47 12.59
N THR A 109 -20.13 13.57 12.50
CA THR A 109 -19.28 14.06 13.60
C THR A 109 -19.76 15.40 14.14
N SER A 110 -19.52 15.65 15.42
CA SER A 110 -19.94 16.88 16.12
C SER A 110 -18.88 17.36 17.10
N GLY A 111 -18.92 18.64 17.46
CA GLY A 111 -17.99 19.27 18.41
C GLY A 111 -16.75 19.90 17.76
N PRO A 112 -15.70 20.15 18.56
CA PRO A 112 -14.48 20.79 18.09
C PRO A 112 -13.83 20.07 16.91
N LEU A 113 -13.27 20.84 15.97
CA LEU A 113 -12.66 20.34 14.74
C LEU A 113 -11.60 19.26 15.00
N ASP A 114 -10.69 19.49 15.94
CA ASP A 114 -9.62 18.56 16.29
C ASP A 114 -10.15 17.22 16.78
N GLN A 115 -11.20 17.23 17.60
CA GLN A 115 -11.88 16.01 18.06
C GLN A 115 -12.51 15.26 16.89
N ARG A 116 -13.27 15.95 16.04
CA ARG A 116 -13.92 15.33 14.88
C ARG A 116 -12.91 14.67 13.94
N ILE A 117 -11.77 15.31 13.72
CA ILE A 117 -10.67 14.75 12.92
C ILE A 117 -10.04 13.54 13.62
N ALA A 118 -9.79 13.61 14.93
CA ALA A 118 -9.26 12.48 15.69
C ALA A 118 -10.20 11.26 15.65
N ASP A 119 -11.52 11.48 15.74
CA ASP A 119 -12.52 10.41 15.70
C ASP A 119 -12.49 9.67 14.35
N VAL A 120 -12.50 10.41 13.23
CA VAL A 120 -12.45 9.77 11.91
C VAL A 120 -11.12 9.10 11.63
N LEU A 121 -9.99 9.69 12.06
CA LEU A 121 -8.68 9.05 11.90
C LEU A 121 -8.60 7.74 12.69
N THR A 122 -9.06 7.75 13.94
CA THR A 122 -9.09 6.55 14.80
C THR A 122 -9.96 5.45 14.20
N LYS A 123 -11.14 5.82 13.67
CA LYS A 123 -12.02 4.88 12.97
C LYS A 123 -11.36 4.33 11.69
N GLY A 124 -10.67 5.18 10.94
CA GLY A 124 -9.94 4.80 9.74
C GLY A 124 -8.80 3.83 10.00
N ASP A 125 -8.01 4.10 11.03
CA ASP A 125 -6.94 3.23 11.50
C ASP A 125 -7.46 1.85 11.87
N LEU A 126 -8.56 1.82 12.63
CA LEU A 126 -9.19 0.57 13.02
C LEU A 126 -9.70 -0.22 11.80
N LEU A 127 -10.40 0.44 10.87
CA LEU A 127 -10.93 -0.20 9.67
C LEU A 127 -9.81 -0.73 8.76
N ARG A 128 -8.76 0.06 8.51
CA ARG A 128 -7.59 -0.38 7.74
C ARG A 128 -6.92 -1.59 8.40
N LYS A 129 -6.66 -1.50 9.71
CA LYS A 129 -6.02 -2.56 10.48
C LYS A 129 -6.82 -3.86 10.44
N THR A 130 -8.15 -3.77 10.51
CA THR A 130 -9.02 -4.95 10.58
C THR A 130 -9.32 -5.57 9.23
N LEU A 131 -9.43 -4.75 8.16
CA LEU A 131 -9.93 -5.21 6.88
C LEU A 131 -8.90 -5.21 5.75
N LEU A 132 -7.81 -4.44 5.83
CA LEU A 132 -6.89 -4.25 4.70
C LEU A 132 -5.56 -4.97 4.88
N ASP A 133 -4.66 -4.46 5.72
CA ASP A 133 -3.25 -4.91 5.74
C ASP A 133 -2.76 -5.32 7.13
N GLY A 134 -3.60 -5.29 8.15
CA GLY A 134 -3.20 -5.59 9.53
C GLY A 134 -2.46 -4.46 10.24
N PHE A 135 -2.18 -3.34 9.57
CA PHE A 135 -1.48 -2.17 10.11
C PHE A 135 -2.41 -0.94 10.16
N GLY A 136 -2.47 -0.28 11.32
CA GLY A 136 -3.30 0.92 11.50
C GLY A 136 -2.45 2.18 11.44
N TYR A 137 -2.53 2.92 10.34
CA TYR A 137 -2.03 4.30 10.25
C TYR A 137 -2.65 5.03 9.05
N VAL A 138 -3.46 6.05 9.28
CA VAL A 138 -3.98 6.97 8.28
C VAL A 138 -3.74 8.39 8.77
N ASP A 139 -3.25 9.24 7.87
CA ASP A 139 -2.85 10.59 8.20
C ASP A 139 -3.24 11.54 7.06
N LEU A 140 -3.87 12.65 7.43
CA LEU A 140 -4.26 13.71 6.51
C LEU A 140 -3.09 14.64 6.15
N LEU A 141 -2.02 14.67 6.95
CA LEU A 141 -0.84 15.50 6.68
C LEU A 141 0.05 14.90 5.57
N ASN A 142 0.03 13.58 5.42
CA ASN A 142 0.65 12.87 4.30
C ASN A 142 -0.23 12.93 3.04
N HIS A 143 -0.15 14.06 2.33
CA HIS A 143 -0.87 14.36 1.09
C HIS A 143 -0.60 13.42 -0.10
N GLU A 144 0.51 12.67 -0.07
CA GLU A 144 0.80 11.71 -1.13
C GLU A 144 -0.03 10.44 -0.97
N SER A 145 -0.47 10.15 0.25
CA SER A 145 -1.30 8.99 0.57
C SER A 145 -2.65 9.04 -0.13
N SER A 146 -3.08 7.89 -0.67
CA SER A 146 -4.39 7.76 -1.30
C SER A 146 -5.53 8.08 -0.34
N PHE A 147 -5.39 7.74 0.94
CA PHE A 147 -6.35 8.07 1.99
C PHE A 147 -6.61 9.58 2.07
N SER A 148 -5.56 10.38 2.25
CA SER A 148 -5.70 11.83 2.37
C SER A 148 -6.35 12.45 1.13
N LYS A 149 -5.97 12.00 -0.06
CA LYS A 149 -6.54 12.44 -1.34
C LYS A 149 -8.04 12.17 -1.40
N GLY A 150 -8.46 10.97 -1.01
CA GLY A 150 -9.87 10.59 -0.92
C GLY A 150 -10.65 11.46 0.06
N PHE A 151 -10.10 11.67 1.25
CA PHE A 151 -10.73 12.50 2.29
C PHE A 151 -10.90 13.97 1.86
N PHE A 152 -9.85 14.58 1.31
CA PHE A 152 -9.90 15.97 0.85
C PHE A 152 -10.81 16.18 -0.36
N THR A 153 -10.94 15.17 -1.22
CA THR A 153 -11.86 15.23 -2.37
C THR A 153 -13.32 15.39 -1.92
N VAL A 154 -13.72 14.68 -0.87
CA VAL A 154 -15.10 14.75 -0.35
C VAL A 154 -15.32 15.99 0.51
N THR A 155 -14.36 16.29 1.39
CA THR A 155 -14.53 17.37 2.38
C THR A 155 -14.35 18.77 1.80
N GLY A 156 -13.64 18.89 0.67
CA GLY A 156 -13.25 20.19 0.10
C GLY A 156 -12.26 20.98 0.98
N LEU A 157 -11.73 20.36 2.04
CA LEU A 157 -10.73 20.98 2.89
C LEU A 157 -9.38 21.04 2.17
N THR A 158 -8.63 22.09 2.44
CA THR A 158 -7.22 22.19 2.01
C THR A 158 -6.29 21.90 3.17
N LYS A 159 -5.14 21.29 2.88
CA LYS A 159 -4.13 20.96 3.89
C LYS A 159 -3.73 22.17 4.74
N ILE A 160 -3.44 23.30 4.09
CA ILE A 160 -3.00 24.52 4.77
C ILE A 160 -4.07 25.01 5.73
N LYS A 161 -5.33 25.04 5.28
CA LYS A 161 -6.46 25.46 6.11
C LYS A 161 -6.67 24.51 7.29
N LEU A 162 -6.67 23.20 7.04
CA LEU A 162 -6.82 22.20 8.09
C LEU A 162 -5.71 22.32 9.13
N TYR A 163 -4.45 22.42 8.71
CA TYR A 163 -3.32 22.57 9.63
C TYR A 163 -3.43 23.83 10.49
N ASN A 164 -3.77 24.97 9.88
CA ASN A 164 -3.95 26.22 10.61
C ASN A 164 -5.12 26.13 11.59
N ASP A 165 -6.23 25.54 11.19
CA ASP A 165 -7.40 25.36 12.04
C ASP A 165 -7.12 24.41 13.22
N LEU A 166 -6.39 23.32 13.00
CA LEU A 166 -5.94 22.41 14.07
C LEU A 166 -4.98 23.10 15.03
N LYS A 167 -4.04 23.92 14.51
CA LYS A 167 -3.15 24.73 15.35
C LYS A 167 -3.93 25.71 16.23
N LEU A 168 -4.95 26.36 15.67
CA LEU A 168 -5.84 27.24 16.43
C LEU A 168 -6.60 26.46 17.53
N CYS A 169 -7.11 25.26 17.23
CA CYS A 169 -7.75 24.41 18.24
C CYS A 169 -6.83 24.12 19.43
N SER A 170 -5.55 23.79 19.17
CA SER A 170 -4.54 23.58 20.23
C SER A 170 -4.34 24.83 21.08
N GLN A 171 -4.19 25.99 20.43
CA GLN A 171 -3.98 27.28 21.10
C GLN A 171 -5.17 27.69 21.98
N ILE A 172 -6.41 27.37 21.57
CA ILE A 172 -7.61 27.58 22.39
C ILE A 172 -7.53 26.75 23.68
N ARG A 173 -7.22 25.45 23.57
CA ARG A 173 -7.17 24.54 24.72
C ARG A 173 -6.06 24.89 25.70
N GLU A 174 -4.93 25.36 25.19
CA GLU A 174 -3.78 25.78 26.00
C GLU A 174 -3.99 27.15 26.67
N GLY A 175 -5.10 27.85 26.40
CA GLY A 175 -5.37 29.19 26.92
C GLY A 175 -4.40 30.26 26.40
N GLY A 176 -3.64 29.95 25.35
CA GLY A 176 -2.49 30.74 24.91
C GLY A 176 -2.83 32.02 24.14
N ILE A 177 -4.06 32.15 23.61
CA ILE A 177 -4.46 33.27 22.74
C ILE A 177 -5.93 33.67 22.94
N ARG A 178 -6.22 34.97 22.95
CA ARG A 178 -7.58 35.50 22.80
C ARG A 178 -7.97 35.48 21.32
N ILE A 179 -8.94 34.63 20.98
CA ILE A 179 -9.45 34.43 19.62
C ILE A 179 -10.91 34.91 19.58
N SER A 180 -11.40 35.33 18.41
CA SER A 180 -12.76 35.89 18.32
C SER A 180 -13.83 34.84 18.64
N ALA A 181 -14.99 35.31 19.08
CA ALA A 181 -16.16 34.46 19.31
C ALA A 181 -16.59 33.74 18.02
N GLU A 182 -16.53 34.41 16.86
CA GLU A 182 -16.89 33.80 15.58
C GLU A 182 -15.92 32.67 15.21
N GLU A 183 -14.62 32.83 15.47
CA GLU A 183 -13.62 31.80 15.19
C GLU A 183 -13.79 30.56 16.07
N ARG A 184 -14.14 30.73 17.35
CA ARG A 184 -14.46 29.62 18.25
C ARG A 184 -15.66 28.81 17.75
N VAL A 185 -16.74 29.49 17.38
CA VAL A 185 -17.96 28.86 16.84
C VAL A 185 -17.65 28.13 15.54
N ARG A 186 -16.88 28.74 14.63
CA ARG A 186 -16.46 28.12 13.36
C ARG A 186 -15.68 26.83 13.57
N LEU A 187 -14.84 26.76 14.60
CA LEU A 187 -14.05 25.59 14.95
C LEU A 187 -14.82 24.56 15.78
N GLY A 188 -16.10 24.81 16.10
CA GLY A 188 -16.96 23.89 16.83
C GLY A 188 -16.76 23.91 18.35
N PHE A 189 -16.10 24.93 18.90
CA PHE A 189 -16.07 25.18 20.34
C PHE A 189 -17.31 25.98 20.74
N HIS A 190 -18.06 25.49 21.74
CA HIS A 190 -19.13 26.26 22.35
C HIS A 190 -18.57 27.40 23.20
N GLN A 191 -19.29 28.51 23.29
CA GLN A 191 -19.04 29.50 24.34
C GLN A 191 -19.49 28.87 25.66
N GLU A 192 -18.57 28.80 26.63
CA GLU A 192 -18.94 28.60 28.04
C GLU A 192 -19.72 29.80 28.57
#